data_AF-A0A2T1D1S9-F1
#
_entry.id   AF-A0A2T1D1S9-F1
#
_cell.length_a   1.000
_cell.length_b   1.000
_cell.length_c   1.000
_cell.angle_alpha   90.00
_cell.angle_beta   90.00
_cell.angle_gamma   90.00
#
_symmetry.space_group_name_H-M   'P 1'
#
loop_
_entity.id
_entity.type
_entity.pdbx_description
1 polymer ?
#
loop_
_entity_poly.entity_id
_entity_poly.type
_entity_poly.pdbx_seq_one_letter_code
_entity_poly.pdbx_strand_id
1 'polypeptide(L)'
;MCTYLTRFYVSEAGSLAGSSLPQPGEIWEVSRQVQSPIDCWSEPFQPLYSTVAQQFIIGDSAPRYGMIVREPEPPIELEEPWQEEPWQIVSVMVLSEETQFASEVDVPIPGSLLGLSQDMLAETWNVQPMLACNLVRAIGKRLSREVYDLLMTVGDAHYQPTPSFSNADFAAVGLPLTHLSCNPSQIEAFHQQEIAWSDVLRVPLAAYYTYLKAIGLTETILHEAMEIEQAFIANPDLINHLRINCGT
;
A
#
# COMPACT_ATOMS: atom_id res chain seq x y z
N MET A 1 -2.13 42.49 2.44
CA MET A 1 -1.87 41.96 3.80
C MET A 1 -2.90 40.87 4.07
N CYS A 2 -2.59 39.63 3.73
CA CYS A 2 -3.40 38.46 4.04
C CYS A 2 -2.65 37.64 5.09
N THR A 3 -3.19 37.60 6.31
CA THR A 3 -2.71 36.78 7.42
C THR A 3 -3.31 35.39 7.27
N TYR A 4 -2.51 34.41 6.87
CA TYR A 4 -2.85 33.00 7.01
C TYR A 4 -2.61 32.58 8.45
N LEU A 5 -3.68 32.25 9.16
CA LEU A 5 -3.65 31.62 10.47
C LEU A 5 -3.35 30.13 10.31
N THR A 6 -2.10 29.74 10.53
CA THR A 6 -1.71 28.34 10.71
C THR A 6 -2.24 27.87 12.07
N ARG A 7 -3.33 27.09 12.07
CA ARG A 7 -3.73 26.31 13.25
C ARG A 7 -2.93 25.02 13.27
N PHE A 8 -1.91 24.99 14.11
CA PHE A 8 -1.26 23.76 14.54
C PHE A 8 -2.24 22.98 15.42
N TYR A 9 -2.64 21.79 14.98
CA TYR A 9 -3.16 20.77 15.90
C TYR A 9 -1.96 20.07 16.53
N VAL A 10 -1.69 20.41 17.78
CA VAL A 10 -0.83 19.65 18.68
C VAL A 10 -1.61 18.39 19.07
N SER A 11 -1.16 17.23 18.61
CA SER A 11 -1.52 15.95 19.21
C SER A 11 -0.40 15.56 20.17
N GLU A 12 -0.63 15.79 21.46
CA GLU A 12 0.21 15.23 22.52
C GLU A 12 -0.37 13.90 23.01
N ALA A 13 0.56 12.96 23.23
CA ALA A 13 0.48 11.76 24.06
C ALA A 13 -0.11 10.47 23.43
N GLY A 14 0.78 9.74 22.76
CA GLY A 14 0.76 8.28 22.60
C GLY A 14 2.18 7.76 22.41
N SER A 15 2.87 7.44 23.50
CA SER A 15 4.28 7.02 23.58
C SER A 15 4.59 5.71 22.83
N LEU A 16 5.43 5.80 21.80
CA LEU A 16 6.52 4.90 21.38
C LEU A 16 6.30 3.38 21.48
N ALA A 17 5.94 2.75 20.35
CA ALA A 17 6.50 1.46 19.97
C ALA A 17 7.54 1.74 18.86
N GLY A 18 8.72 1.13 18.97
CA GLY A 18 9.89 1.45 18.15
C GLY A 18 9.59 1.51 16.65
N SER A 19 10.15 2.53 15.99
CA SER A 19 10.12 2.74 14.54
C SER A 19 10.95 1.68 13.80
N SER A 20 10.66 0.40 13.99
CA SER A 20 11.18 -0.64 13.13
C SER A 20 10.30 -0.72 11.89
N LEU A 21 10.93 -0.60 10.72
CA LEU A 21 10.32 -0.84 9.43
C LEU A 21 9.56 -2.17 9.43
N PRO A 22 8.34 -2.24 8.86
CA PRO A 22 7.57 -3.49 8.78
C PRO A 22 8.42 -4.62 8.18
N GLN A 23 8.40 -5.80 8.82
CA GLN A 23 9.24 -6.94 8.45
C GLN A 23 8.43 -8.07 7.81
N PRO A 24 8.99 -8.83 6.84
CA PRO A 24 8.31 -9.96 6.22
C PRO A 24 7.73 -10.96 7.22
N GLY A 25 6.46 -11.35 7.04
CA GLY A 25 5.74 -12.26 7.94
C GLY A 25 5.15 -11.60 9.18
N GLU A 26 5.35 -10.30 9.40
CA GLU A 26 4.57 -9.54 10.38
C GLU A 26 3.17 -9.27 9.86
N ILE A 27 2.19 -9.30 10.75
CA ILE A 27 0.79 -8.98 10.44
C ILE A 27 0.47 -7.61 11.01
N TRP A 28 -0.16 -6.78 10.21
CA TRP A 28 -0.47 -5.39 10.56
C TRP A 28 -1.94 -5.10 10.33
N GLU A 29 -2.52 -4.29 11.23
CA GLU A 29 -3.85 -3.73 11.08
C GLU A 29 -3.82 -2.57 10.08
N VAL A 30 -4.76 -2.56 9.12
CA VAL A 30 -4.89 -1.51 8.11
C VAL A 30 -5.66 -0.33 8.69
N SER A 31 -5.15 0.87 8.47
CA SER A 31 -5.75 2.11 8.94
C SER A 31 -7.04 2.43 8.18
N ARG A 32 -8.08 2.81 8.92
CA ARG A 32 -9.27 3.45 8.33
C ARG A 32 -9.01 4.91 7.97
N GLN A 33 -8.04 5.54 8.62
CA GLN A 33 -7.61 6.90 8.29
C GLN A 33 -6.58 6.81 7.17
N VAL A 34 -7.08 6.81 5.94
CA VAL A 34 -6.26 6.68 4.74
C VAL A 34 -5.45 7.96 4.52
N GLN A 35 -4.14 7.80 4.54
CA GLN A 35 -3.15 8.85 4.28
C GLN A 35 -2.60 8.70 2.86
N SER A 36 -2.39 9.85 2.22
CA SER A 36 -1.87 10.00 0.87
C SER A 36 -1.27 11.41 0.72
N PRO A 37 -0.27 11.61 -0.15
CA PRO A 37 0.26 12.95 -0.45
C PRO A 37 -0.76 13.87 -1.14
N ILE A 38 -1.80 13.31 -1.77
CA ILE A 38 -2.92 14.04 -2.35
C ILE A 38 -4.17 13.67 -1.54
N ASP A 39 -5.01 14.66 -1.21
CA ASP A 39 -6.27 14.42 -0.50
C ASP A 39 -7.26 13.63 -1.38
N CYS A 40 -7.18 12.30 -1.25
CA CYS A 40 -8.04 11.35 -1.93
C CYS A 40 -9.45 11.27 -1.34
N TRP A 41 -9.74 12.01 -0.27
CA TRP A 41 -11.04 12.00 0.39
C TRP A 41 -11.97 13.14 -0.03
N SER A 42 -11.43 14.13 -0.73
CA SER A 42 -12.24 15.20 -1.32
C SER A 42 -13.24 14.65 -2.36
N GLU A 43 -14.39 15.33 -2.51
CA GLU A 43 -15.47 14.96 -3.45
C GLU A 43 -15.01 14.47 -4.85
N PRO A 44 -14.02 15.09 -5.53
CA PRO A 44 -13.58 14.60 -6.84
C PRO A 44 -12.97 13.19 -6.82
N PHE A 45 -12.44 12.73 -5.69
CA PHE A 45 -11.75 11.44 -5.58
C PHE A 45 -12.56 10.36 -4.87
N GLN A 46 -13.66 10.71 -4.19
CA GLN A 46 -14.56 9.72 -3.58
C GLN A 46 -15.06 8.65 -4.55
N PRO A 47 -15.38 8.95 -5.83
CA PRO A 47 -15.79 7.93 -6.79
C PRO A 47 -14.71 6.89 -7.13
N LEU A 48 -13.44 7.12 -6.74
CA LEU A 48 -12.36 6.14 -6.93
C LEU A 48 -12.43 4.98 -5.95
N TYR A 49 -13.13 5.14 -4.83
CA TYR A 49 -13.33 4.07 -3.85
C TYR A 49 -14.65 3.35 -4.14
N SER A 50 -14.61 2.02 -4.23
CA SER A 50 -15.81 1.20 -4.20
C SER A 50 -16.63 1.44 -2.93
N THR A 51 -17.93 1.12 -2.98
CA THR A 51 -18.80 1.18 -1.79
C THR A 51 -18.26 0.36 -0.62
N VAL A 52 -17.62 -0.78 -0.90
CA VAL A 52 -17.03 -1.66 0.13
C VAL A 52 -15.84 -0.97 0.82
N ALA A 53 -14.95 -0.35 0.03
CA ALA A 53 -13.84 0.43 0.55
C ALA A 53 -14.31 1.64 1.37
N GLN A 54 -15.34 2.35 0.90
CA GLN A 54 -15.94 3.46 1.62
C GLN A 54 -16.50 3.03 2.98
N GLN A 55 -17.23 1.90 3.04
CA GLN A 55 -17.74 1.32 4.28
C GLN A 55 -16.63 1.01 5.28
N PHE A 56 -15.50 0.46 4.82
CA PHE A 56 -14.35 0.23 5.69
C PHE A 56 -13.82 1.52 6.31
N ILE A 57 -13.63 2.54 5.49
CA ILE A 57 -13.02 3.80 5.93
C ILE A 57 -13.92 4.54 6.94
N ILE A 58 -15.24 4.55 6.73
CA ILE A 58 -16.17 5.23 7.64
C ILE A 58 -16.44 4.47 8.96
N GLY A 59 -15.97 3.22 9.10
CA GLY A 59 -16.16 2.44 10.32
C GLY A 59 -17.20 1.33 10.24
N ASP A 60 -17.88 1.16 9.10
CA ASP A 60 -19.07 0.31 8.98
C ASP A 60 -18.76 -1.16 8.62
N SER A 61 -17.52 -1.49 8.25
CA SER A 61 -17.06 -2.86 8.07
C SER A 61 -16.13 -3.35 9.19
N ALA A 62 -15.87 -4.66 9.24
CA ALA A 62 -14.87 -5.24 10.13
C ALA A 62 -13.45 -4.66 9.89
N PRO A 63 -12.55 -4.72 10.89
CA PRO A 63 -11.13 -4.44 10.70
C PRO A 63 -10.50 -5.33 9.62
N ARG A 64 -9.40 -4.87 9.05
CA ARG A 64 -8.71 -5.52 7.94
C ARG A 64 -7.22 -5.57 8.22
N TYR A 65 -6.57 -6.62 7.73
CA TYR A 65 -5.18 -6.89 8.08
C TYR A 65 -4.39 -7.27 6.83
N GLY A 66 -3.09 -7.01 6.89
CA GLY A 66 -2.15 -7.42 5.86
C GLY A 66 -0.91 -8.04 6.49
N MET A 67 -0.42 -9.13 5.89
CA MET A 67 0.89 -9.67 6.21
C MET A 67 1.94 -9.06 5.30
N ILE A 68 3.04 -8.55 5.84
CA ILE A 68 4.15 -8.04 5.04
C ILE A 68 4.77 -9.20 4.26
N VAL A 69 4.82 -9.08 2.94
CA VAL A 69 5.32 -10.15 2.06
C VAL A 69 6.81 -10.05 1.86
N ARG A 70 7.37 -8.85 1.67
CA ARG A 70 8.80 -8.66 1.43
C ARG A 70 9.31 -7.42 2.16
N GLU A 71 10.62 -7.26 2.18
CA GLU A 71 11.22 -6.05 2.73
C GLU A 71 10.63 -4.81 2.03
N PRO A 72 10.33 -3.73 2.78
CA PRO A 72 9.81 -2.50 2.21
C PRO A 72 10.72 -1.99 1.09
N GLU A 73 10.09 -1.41 0.06
CA GLU A 73 10.86 -0.83 -1.04
C GLU A 73 11.71 0.34 -0.53
N PRO A 74 12.93 0.53 -1.06
CA PRO A 74 13.68 1.73 -0.75
C PRO A 74 12.85 2.95 -1.16
N PRO A 75 12.92 4.05 -0.40
CA PRO A 75 12.27 5.28 -0.80
C PRO A 75 12.74 5.69 -2.19
N ILE A 76 11.85 6.29 -2.98
CA ILE A 76 12.20 6.77 -4.31
C ILE A 76 13.08 7.99 -4.09
N GLU A 77 14.37 7.88 -4.42
CA GLU A 77 15.36 8.95 -4.27
C GLU A 77 14.92 10.17 -5.09
N LEU A 78 14.26 11.13 -4.45
CA LEU A 78 14.19 12.51 -4.92
C LEU A 78 15.50 13.19 -4.49
N GLU A 79 16.14 13.94 -5.40
CA GLU A 79 17.50 14.47 -5.23
C GLU A 79 17.68 15.45 -4.04
N GLU A 80 16.62 15.77 -3.29
CA GLU A 80 16.64 16.71 -2.17
C GLU A 80 16.08 16.06 -0.87
N PRO A 81 16.87 15.96 0.22
CA PRO A 81 16.56 15.20 1.43
C PRO A 81 15.66 15.95 2.44
N TRP A 82 14.77 16.83 1.98
CA TRP A 82 13.95 17.66 2.86
C TRP A 82 12.54 17.13 3.06
N GLN A 83 12.40 15.91 3.59
CA GLN A 83 11.32 15.55 4.53
C GLN A 83 11.45 14.09 4.97
N GLU A 84 11.14 13.84 6.24
CA GLU A 84 10.96 12.51 6.82
C GLU A 84 9.88 11.77 6.00
N GLU A 85 10.26 10.95 5.02
CA GLU A 85 9.31 10.40 4.05
C GLU A 85 8.36 9.37 4.71
N PRO A 86 7.06 9.68 4.86
CA PRO A 86 6.10 8.72 5.39
C PRO A 86 5.56 7.77 4.29
N TRP A 87 6.00 7.93 3.03
CA TRP A 87 5.37 7.32 1.85
C TRP A 87 6.09 6.06 1.34
N GLN A 88 6.72 5.29 2.22
CA GLN A 88 7.36 4.03 1.83
C GLN A 88 6.33 3.02 1.32
N ILE A 89 6.66 2.30 0.25
CA ILE A 89 5.82 1.25 -0.31
C ILE A 89 6.16 -0.09 0.34
N VAL A 90 5.13 -0.82 0.78
CA VAL A 90 5.22 -2.19 1.28
C VAL A 90 4.32 -3.10 0.45
N SER A 91 4.69 -4.37 0.35
CA SER A 91 3.84 -5.40 -0.27
C SER A 91 3.17 -6.20 0.83
N VAL A 92 1.85 -6.31 0.77
CA VAL A 92 1.02 -7.00 1.75
C VAL A 92 0.19 -8.10 1.11
N MET A 93 0.13 -9.25 1.77
CA MET A 93 -0.86 -10.29 1.50
C MET A 93 -2.07 -10.00 2.37
N VAL A 94 -3.25 -9.90 1.76
CA VAL A 94 -4.48 -9.60 2.47
C VAL A 94 -4.86 -10.77 3.38
N LEU A 95 -5.25 -10.44 4.61
CA LEU A 95 -5.79 -11.40 5.57
C LEU A 95 -7.23 -11.03 5.94
N SER A 96 -8.09 -12.04 5.96
CA SER A 96 -9.50 -11.91 6.34
C SER A 96 -9.80 -12.70 7.61
N GLU A 97 -10.78 -12.26 8.40
CA GLU A 97 -11.32 -13.04 9.53
C GLU A 97 -12.36 -14.08 9.04
N GLU A 98 -12.73 -14.04 7.76
CA GLU A 98 -13.80 -14.86 7.17
C GLU A 98 -13.33 -16.24 6.73
N THR A 99 -12.84 -17.04 7.68
CA THR A 99 -12.21 -18.35 7.42
C THR A 99 -13.12 -19.39 6.76
N GLN A 100 -14.44 -19.16 6.70
CA GLN A 100 -15.38 -20.04 6.00
C GLN A 100 -15.17 -20.10 4.48
N PHE A 101 -14.42 -19.16 3.90
CA PHE A 101 -14.12 -19.11 2.47
C PHE A 101 -12.82 -19.81 2.08
N ALA A 102 -12.28 -20.68 2.94
CA ALA A 102 -11.09 -21.46 2.64
C ALA A 102 -11.17 -22.18 1.28
N SER A 103 -10.10 -22.06 0.50
CA SER A 103 -9.99 -22.53 -0.88
C SER A 103 -8.55 -22.93 -1.21
N GLU A 104 -8.25 -23.28 -2.46
CA GLU A 104 -6.88 -23.59 -2.90
C GLU A 104 -5.92 -22.40 -2.81
N VAL A 105 -6.45 -21.17 -2.78
CA VAL A 105 -5.69 -19.91 -2.70
C VAL A 105 -6.07 -19.07 -1.48
N ASP A 106 -6.98 -19.57 -0.64
CA ASP A 106 -7.38 -18.93 0.60
C ASP A 106 -7.08 -19.89 1.76
N VAL A 107 -5.93 -19.68 2.41
CA VAL A 107 -5.35 -20.63 3.37
C VAL A 107 -5.67 -20.19 4.80
N PRO A 108 -6.41 -20.99 5.58
CA PRO A 108 -6.64 -20.69 7.00
C PRO A 108 -5.34 -20.83 7.80
N ILE A 109 -5.02 -19.83 8.60
CA ILE A 109 -3.92 -19.82 9.56
C ILE A 109 -4.51 -19.84 10.97
N PRO A 110 -4.22 -20.89 11.76
CA PRO A 110 -4.69 -20.97 13.13
C PRO A 110 -4.19 -19.78 13.97
N GLY A 111 -5.07 -19.21 14.79
CA GLY A 111 -4.73 -18.11 15.69
C GLY A 111 -3.60 -18.46 16.65
N SER A 112 -3.46 -19.74 17.00
CA SER A 112 -2.35 -20.25 17.82
C SER A 112 -0.97 -20.05 17.17
N LEU A 113 -0.86 -20.16 15.84
CA LEU A 113 0.37 -19.86 15.09
C LEU A 113 0.64 -18.35 15.04
N LEU A 114 -0.44 -17.55 14.98
CA LEU A 114 -0.39 -16.08 14.95
C LEU A 114 -0.26 -15.45 16.33
N GLY A 115 -0.40 -16.22 17.41
CA GLY A 115 -0.56 -15.63 18.75
C GLY A 115 -1.80 -14.74 18.90
N LEU A 116 -2.87 -15.03 18.14
CA LEU A 116 -4.16 -14.36 18.16
C LEU A 116 -5.24 -15.28 18.74
N SER A 117 -6.36 -14.69 19.17
CA SER A 117 -7.50 -15.43 19.72
C SER A 117 -8.38 -16.11 18.66
N GLN A 118 -8.19 -15.76 17.39
CA GLN A 118 -8.99 -16.21 16.27
C GLN A 118 -8.10 -16.56 15.09
N ASP A 119 -8.60 -17.45 14.25
CA ASP A 119 -7.96 -17.84 13.01
C ASP A 119 -8.10 -16.72 11.97
N MET A 120 -7.17 -16.68 11.02
CA MET A 120 -7.22 -15.76 9.89
C MET A 120 -7.14 -16.54 8.58
N LEU A 121 -7.72 -16.00 7.53
CA LEU A 121 -7.65 -16.52 6.18
C LEU A 121 -6.61 -15.72 5.40
N ALA A 122 -5.53 -16.36 4.98
CA ALA A 122 -4.56 -15.75 4.08
C ALA A 122 -5.02 -15.88 2.64
N GLU A 123 -5.28 -14.75 2.00
CA GLU A 123 -5.65 -14.66 0.60
C GLU A 123 -4.38 -14.66 -0.23
N THR A 124 -3.84 -15.84 -0.52
CA THR A 124 -2.50 -15.96 -1.11
C THR A 124 -2.43 -15.45 -2.55
N TRP A 125 -3.59 -15.41 -3.22
CA TRP A 125 -3.79 -14.74 -4.52
C TRP A 125 -3.82 -13.21 -4.45
N ASN A 126 -4.04 -12.63 -3.26
CA ASN A 126 -4.30 -11.20 -3.09
C ASN A 126 -3.12 -10.49 -2.43
N VAL A 127 -2.00 -10.44 -3.15
CA VAL A 127 -0.83 -9.65 -2.77
C VAL A 127 -0.90 -8.27 -3.44
N GLN A 128 -0.88 -7.20 -2.64
CA GLN A 128 -1.02 -5.82 -3.11
C GLN A 128 0.10 -4.93 -2.57
N PRO A 129 0.61 -3.97 -3.35
CA PRO A 129 1.40 -2.88 -2.82
C PRO A 129 0.51 -1.86 -2.08
N MET A 130 1.03 -1.25 -1.02
CA MET A 130 0.38 -0.15 -0.30
C MET A 130 1.40 0.80 0.35
N LEU A 131 0.94 1.98 0.79
CA LEU A 131 1.77 2.91 1.56
C LEU A 131 1.85 2.46 3.03
N ALA A 132 3.07 2.39 3.58
CA ALA A 132 3.35 1.93 4.94
C ALA A 132 2.70 2.80 6.02
N CYS A 133 2.52 4.11 5.77
CA CYS A 133 1.80 5.03 6.67
C CYS A 133 0.33 4.64 6.92
N ASN A 134 -0.23 3.76 6.08
CA ASN A 134 -1.59 3.23 6.25
C ASN A 134 -1.63 1.93 7.08
N LEU A 135 -0.51 1.55 7.70
CA LEU A 135 -0.45 0.50 8.72
C LEU A 135 -0.53 1.12 10.12
N VAL A 136 -1.38 0.57 10.99
CA VAL A 136 -1.62 1.11 12.34
C VAL A 136 -0.62 0.55 13.34
N ARG A 137 -0.58 -0.78 13.45
CA ARG A 137 0.26 -1.51 14.40
C ARG A 137 0.41 -2.96 13.98
N ALA A 138 1.53 -3.56 14.34
CA ALA A 138 1.70 -5.00 14.26
C ALA A 138 0.75 -5.69 15.25
N ILE A 139 0.17 -6.81 14.84
CA ILE A 139 -0.72 -7.64 15.66
C ILE A 139 -0.20 -9.08 15.71
N GLY A 140 -0.45 -9.74 16.84
CA GLY A 140 -0.02 -11.12 17.03
C GLY A 140 1.51 -11.29 17.03
N LYS A 141 1.94 -12.44 16.54
CA LYS A 141 3.35 -12.84 16.38
C LYS A 141 3.67 -12.87 14.90
N ARG A 142 4.89 -12.44 14.57
CA ARG A 142 5.49 -12.69 13.26
C ARG A 142 5.46 -14.19 12.96
N LEU A 143 5.05 -14.54 11.74
CA LEU A 143 5.02 -15.93 11.30
C LEU A 143 6.40 -16.58 11.38
N SER A 144 6.40 -17.87 11.69
CA SER A 144 7.58 -18.71 11.49
C SER A 144 7.96 -18.73 10.02
N ARG A 145 9.24 -18.92 9.75
CA ARG A 145 9.76 -18.96 8.39
C ARG A 145 9.10 -20.07 7.57
N GLU A 146 8.86 -21.23 8.18
CA GLU A 146 8.27 -22.39 7.53
C GLU A 146 6.82 -22.12 7.08
N VAL A 147 6.01 -21.47 7.93
CA VAL A 147 4.64 -21.10 7.58
C VAL A 147 4.64 -20.01 6.50
N TYR A 148 5.47 -18.98 6.67
CA TYR A 148 5.59 -17.89 5.70
C TYR A 148 6.01 -18.41 4.32
N ASP A 149 7.09 -19.20 4.24
CA ASP A 149 7.61 -19.75 2.99
C ASP A 149 6.53 -20.62 2.32
N LEU A 150 5.81 -21.45 3.08
CA LEU A 150 4.72 -22.25 2.54
C LEU A 150 3.59 -21.38 1.96
N LEU A 151 3.11 -20.36 2.67
CA LEU A 151 2.09 -19.45 2.15
C LEU A 151 2.54 -18.76 0.87
N MET A 152 3.82 -18.38 0.75
CA MET A 152 4.36 -17.77 -0.47
C MET A 152 4.42 -18.74 -1.66
N THR A 153 4.35 -20.05 -1.42
CA THR A 153 4.29 -21.06 -2.49
C THR A 153 2.87 -21.35 -2.96
N VAL A 154 1.86 -20.99 -2.17
CA VAL A 154 0.46 -21.23 -2.48
C VAL A 154 -0.04 -20.13 -3.40
N GLY A 155 -0.05 -20.40 -4.71
CA GLY A 155 -0.77 -19.64 -5.72
C GLY A 155 -0.37 -18.16 -5.91
N ASP A 156 0.36 -17.88 -7.00
CA ASP A 156 0.09 -16.75 -7.90
C ASP A 156 0.47 -17.16 -9.34
N ALA A 157 -0.53 -17.47 -10.17
CA ALA A 157 -0.33 -17.81 -11.59
C ALA A 157 0.21 -16.62 -12.43
N HIS A 158 0.26 -15.41 -11.88
CA HIS A 158 0.78 -14.22 -12.56
C HIS A 158 2.30 -14.11 -12.53
N TYR A 159 3.01 -14.71 -11.56
CA TYR A 159 4.46 -14.55 -11.44
C TYR A 159 5.28 -15.86 -11.56
N GLN A 160 4.77 -17.05 -11.20
CA GLN A 160 5.55 -18.30 -11.31
C GLN A 160 4.67 -19.56 -11.53
N PRO A 161 5.22 -20.64 -12.13
CA PRO A 161 4.55 -21.94 -12.15
C PRO A 161 4.34 -22.41 -10.72
N THR A 162 3.10 -22.78 -10.37
CA THR A 162 2.75 -23.29 -9.05
C THR A 162 3.63 -24.48 -8.69
N PRO A 163 4.46 -24.41 -7.63
CA PRO A 163 5.06 -25.61 -7.08
C PRO A 163 3.93 -26.50 -6.55
N SER A 164 4.00 -27.81 -6.84
CA SER A 164 3.09 -28.78 -6.27
C SER A 164 3.45 -28.99 -4.79
N PHE A 165 2.82 -28.24 -3.88
CA PHE A 165 2.91 -28.52 -2.45
C PHE A 165 2.08 -29.76 -2.12
N SER A 166 2.56 -30.55 -1.15
CA SER A 166 1.83 -31.72 -0.69
C SER A 166 1.01 -31.38 0.54
N ASN A 167 -0.10 -32.07 0.73
CA ASN A 167 -0.89 -32.01 1.96
C ASN A 167 -0.05 -32.33 3.21
N ALA A 168 1.05 -33.06 3.06
CA ALA A 168 1.96 -33.35 4.17
C ALA A 168 2.73 -32.09 4.63
N ASP A 169 3.04 -31.17 3.72
CA ASP A 169 3.78 -29.94 4.03
C ASP A 169 2.93 -29.00 4.90
N PHE A 170 1.64 -28.84 4.57
CA PHE A 170 0.67 -28.08 5.38
C PHE A 170 0.50 -28.66 6.77
N ALA A 171 0.30 -29.97 6.85
CA ALA A 171 0.14 -30.66 8.13
C ALA A 171 1.40 -30.55 9.00
N ALA A 172 2.60 -30.57 8.40
CA ALA A 172 3.87 -30.47 9.12
C ALA A 172 4.05 -29.10 9.80
N VAL A 173 3.54 -28.02 9.21
CA VAL A 173 3.59 -26.67 9.81
C VAL A 173 2.34 -26.30 10.61
N GLY A 174 1.40 -27.24 10.77
CA GLY A 174 0.17 -27.05 11.53
C GLY A 174 -0.90 -26.22 10.82
N LEU A 175 -0.80 -26.03 9.50
CA LEU A 175 -1.88 -25.44 8.71
C LEU A 175 -2.96 -26.48 8.41
N PRO A 176 -4.26 -26.13 8.48
CA PRO A 176 -5.34 -27.01 8.08
C PRO A 176 -5.21 -27.36 6.60
N LEU A 177 -5.55 -28.60 6.26
CA LEU A 177 -5.77 -28.96 4.86
C LEU A 177 -6.95 -28.14 4.33
N THR A 178 -6.75 -27.46 3.21
CA THR A 178 -7.79 -26.74 2.48
C THR A 178 -8.76 -27.76 1.91
N HIS A 179 -9.74 -28.17 2.71
CA HIS A 179 -10.92 -28.83 2.19
C HIS A 179 -11.80 -27.75 1.58
N LEU A 180 -12.13 -27.89 0.29
CA LEU A 180 -13.10 -27.08 -0.44
C LEU A 180 -14.48 -27.21 0.23
N SER A 181 -14.68 -26.52 1.35
CA SER A 181 -15.91 -26.58 2.13
C SER A 181 -16.97 -25.62 1.61
N CYS A 182 -16.56 -24.64 0.79
CA CYS A 182 -17.43 -23.56 0.33
C CYS A 182 -17.82 -23.73 -1.14
N ASN A 183 -19.02 -23.26 -1.49
CA ASN A 183 -19.51 -23.29 -2.87
C ASN A 183 -18.64 -22.36 -3.74
N PRO A 184 -18.17 -22.80 -4.92
CA PRO A 184 -17.39 -21.94 -5.82
C PRO A 184 -18.01 -20.57 -6.11
N SER A 185 -19.34 -20.46 -6.19
CA SER A 185 -19.99 -19.16 -6.42
C SER A 185 -19.92 -18.22 -5.21
N GLN A 186 -19.82 -18.76 -4.00
CA GLN A 186 -19.64 -17.97 -2.78
C GLN A 186 -18.19 -17.51 -2.63
N ILE A 187 -17.23 -18.36 -3.00
CA ILE A 187 -15.80 -18.00 -3.05
C ILE A 187 -15.56 -16.87 -4.04
N GLU A 188 -16.12 -16.97 -5.25
CA GLU A 188 -16.00 -15.90 -6.25
C GLU A 188 -16.61 -14.58 -5.74
N ALA A 189 -17.79 -14.63 -5.12
CA ALA A 189 -18.42 -13.43 -4.55
C ALA A 189 -17.55 -12.80 -3.44
N PHE A 190 -16.93 -13.63 -2.60
CA PHE A 190 -15.97 -13.19 -1.59
C PHE A 190 -14.75 -12.52 -2.25
N HIS A 191 -14.13 -13.13 -3.26
CA HIS A 191 -12.99 -12.53 -3.98
C HIS A 191 -13.34 -11.20 -4.62
N GLN A 192 -14.52 -11.06 -5.23
CA GLN A 192 -14.97 -9.78 -5.77
C GLN A 192 -15.12 -8.69 -4.69
N GLN A 193 -15.57 -9.07 -3.49
CA GLN A 193 -15.65 -8.16 -2.36
C GLN A 193 -14.26 -7.74 -1.87
N GLU A 194 -13.30 -8.65 -1.81
CA GLU A 194 -11.91 -8.35 -1.42
C GLU A 194 -11.16 -7.51 -2.47
N ILE A 195 -11.43 -7.73 -3.76
CA ILE A 195 -10.95 -6.86 -4.86
C ILE A 195 -11.51 -5.44 -4.69
N ALA A 196 -12.81 -5.30 -4.40
CA ALA A 196 -13.44 -4.00 -4.21
C ALA A 196 -12.91 -3.28 -2.96
N TRP A 197 -12.69 -4.01 -1.87
CA TRP A 197 -12.09 -3.46 -0.66
C TRP A 197 -10.65 -2.98 -0.90
N SER A 198 -9.89 -3.66 -1.76
CA SER A 198 -8.48 -3.34 -2.04
C SER A 198 -8.25 -1.93 -2.61
N ASP A 199 -9.30 -1.19 -2.99
CA ASP A 199 -9.20 0.24 -3.32
C ASP A 199 -8.61 1.07 -2.16
N VAL A 200 -8.84 0.67 -0.91
CA VAL A 200 -8.23 1.27 0.29
C VAL A 200 -6.69 1.26 0.21
N LEU A 201 -6.13 0.23 -0.41
CA LEU A 201 -4.69 0.05 -0.58
C LEU A 201 -4.19 0.74 -1.85
N ARG A 202 -4.94 0.60 -2.94
CA ARG A 202 -4.53 1.01 -4.30
C ARG A 202 -4.69 2.50 -4.59
N VAL A 203 -5.77 3.12 -4.13
CA VAL A 203 -6.06 4.53 -4.44
C VAL A 203 -4.98 5.47 -3.87
N PRO A 204 -4.55 5.34 -2.59
CA PRO A 204 -3.47 6.17 -2.04
C PRO A 204 -2.16 5.97 -2.77
N LEU A 205 -1.86 4.73 -3.17
CA LEU A 205 -0.67 4.41 -3.92
C LEU A 205 -0.69 5.04 -5.32
N ALA A 206 -1.82 5.00 -6.02
CA ALA A 206 -2.00 5.65 -7.31
C ALA A 206 -1.85 7.18 -7.19
N ALA A 207 -2.35 7.76 -6.10
CA ALA A 207 -2.17 9.17 -5.80
C ALA A 207 -0.69 9.52 -5.53
N TYR A 208 0.03 8.68 -4.81
CA TYR A 208 1.48 8.82 -4.60
C TYR A 208 2.26 8.79 -5.92
N TYR A 209 1.99 7.83 -6.80
CA TYR A 209 2.63 7.81 -8.12
C TYR A 209 2.27 9.01 -8.99
N THR A 210 1.05 9.53 -8.86
CA THR A 210 0.63 10.75 -9.56
C THR A 210 1.39 11.97 -9.04
N TYR A 211 1.54 12.07 -7.72
CA TYR A 211 2.33 13.11 -7.06
C TYR A 211 3.79 13.10 -7.51
N LEU A 212 4.43 11.93 -7.54
CA LEU A 212 5.82 11.81 -8.02
C LEU A 212 5.98 12.23 -9.48
N LYS A 213 5.05 11.83 -10.35
CA LYS A 213 5.06 12.27 -11.75
C LYS A 213 4.91 13.78 -11.88
N ALA A 214 4.07 14.39 -11.05
CA ALA A 214 3.88 15.84 -11.06
C ALA A 214 5.15 16.57 -10.58
N ILE A 215 5.83 16.06 -9.55
CA ILE A 215 7.12 16.60 -9.11
C ILE A 215 8.17 16.49 -10.21
N GLY A 216 8.39 15.30 -10.78
CA GLY A 216 9.41 15.12 -11.82
C GLY A 216 9.17 16.01 -13.05
N LEU A 217 7.90 16.22 -13.43
CA LEU A 217 7.55 17.19 -14.47
C LEU A 217 7.91 18.63 -14.07
N THR A 218 7.61 19.03 -12.83
CA THR A 218 7.90 20.37 -12.31
C THR A 218 9.41 20.63 -12.26
N GLU A 219 10.20 19.65 -11.80
CA GLU A 219 11.66 19.70 -11.78
C GLU A 219 12.24 19.86 -13.19
N THR A 220 11.73 19.09 -14.15
CA THR A 220 12.16 19.19 -15.56
C THR A 220 11.91 20.59 -16.11
N ILE A 221 10.71 21.15 -15.89
CA ILE A 221 10.36 22.50 -16.36
C ILE A 221 11.23 23.57 -15.68
N LEU A 222 11.50 23.42 -14.39
CA LEU A 222 12.36 24.35 -13.66
C LEU A 222 13.80 24.29 -14.17
N HIS A 223 14.32 23.08 -14.40
CA HIS A 223 15.66 22.88 -14.95
C HIS A 223 15.80 23.54 -16.33
N GLU A 224 14.85 23.29 -17.23
CA GLU A 224 14.82 23.93 -18.55
C GLU A 224 14.75 25.46 -18.45
N ALA A 225 13.92 26.00 -17.55
CA ALA A 225 13.84 27.44 -17.33
C ALA A 225 15.17 28.03 -16.83
N MET A 226 15.85 27.35 -15.90
CA MET A 226 17.16 27.75 -15.40
C MET A 226 18.24 27.68 -16.48
N GLU A 227 18.26 26.63 -17.31
CA GLU A 227 19.20 26.51 -18.43
C GLU A 227 19.00 27.64 -19.45
N ILE A 228 17.74 27.98 -19.76
CA ILE A 228 17.39 29.11 -20.63
C ILE A 228 17.88 30.43 -20.03
N GLU A 229 17.63 30.68 -18.74
CA GLU A 229 18.12 31.90 -18.07
C GLU A 229 19.64 31.98 -18.06
N GLN A 230 20.34 30.88 -17.75
CA GLN A 230 21.80 30.83 -17.77
C GLN A 230 22.35 31.07 -19.19
N ALA A 231 21.71 30.52 -20.23
CA ALA A 231 22.10 30.78 -21.61
C ALA A 231 21.93 32.26 -21.98
N PHE A 232 20.86 32.92 -21.51
CA PHE A 232 20.67 34.37 -21.69
C PHE A 232 21.71 35.21 -20.94
N ILE A 233 22.08 34.82 -19.72
CA ILE A 233 23.11 35.51 -18.92
C ILE A 233 24.50 35.33 -19.55
N ALA A 234 24.81 34.12 -20.02
CA ALA A 234 26.11 33.79 -20.62
C ALA A 234 26.30 34.43 -22.00
N ASN A 235 25.20 34.77 -22.70
CA ASN A 235 25.24 35.34 -24.04
C ASN A 235 24.25 36.51 -24.21
N PRO A 236 24.58 37.70 -23.66
CA PRO A 236 23.67 38.85 -23.64
C PRO A 236 23.30 39.41 -25.03
N ASP A 237 24.03 39.05 -26.09
CA ASP A 237 23.73 39.46 -27.47
C ASP A 237 22.48 38.77 -28.06
N LEU A 238 22.00 37.67 -27.48
CA LEU A 238 20.73 37.04 -27.86
C LEU A 238 19.52 37.97 -27.64
N ILE A 239 19.60 38.90 -26.68
CA ILE A 239 18.56 39.90 -26.42
C ILE A 239 18.48 40.93 -27.55
N ASN A 240 19.61 41.26 -28.18
CA ASN A 240 19.67 42.23 -29.28
C ASN A 240 19.06 41.66 -30.57
N HIS A 241 19.14 40.35 -30.81
CA HIS A 241 18.51 39.70 -31.96
C HIS A 241 16.99 39.51 -31.81
N LEU A 242 16.48 39.31 -30.59
CA LEU A 242 15.03 39.20 -30.36
C LEU A 242 14.29 40.56 -30.41
N ARG A 243 14.98 41.68 -30.19
CA ARG A 243 14.38 43.03 -30.26
C ARG A 243 14.12 43.54 -31.68
N ILE A 244 14.62 42.90 -32.73
CA ILE A 244 14.57 43.45 -34.10
C ILE A 244 13.22 43.19 -34.82
N ASN A 245 12.31 42.38 -34.29
CA ASN A 245 11.05 42.02 -34.99
C ASN A 245 9.75 42.60 -34.40
N CYS A 246 9.80 43.59 -33.50
CA CYS A 246 8.58 44.28 -33.00
C CYS A 246 8.43 45.72 -33.52
N GLY A 247 8.96 46.03 -34.71
CA GLY A 247 8.79 47.34 -35.31
C GLY A 247 9.04 47.34 -36.82
N THR A 248 7.97 47.06 -37.58
CA THR A 248 7.50 47.80 -38.78
C THR A 248 6.15 47.24 -39.19
#